data_AF-A0A7Y6EFP0-F1
#
_entry.id   AF-A0A7Y6EFP0-F1
#
_cell.length_a   1.000
_cell.length_b   1.000
_cell.length_c   1.000
_cell.angle_alpha   90.00
_cell.angle_beta   90.00
_cell.angle_gamma   90.00
#
_symmetry.space_group_name_H-M   'P 1'
#
loop_
_entity.id
_entity.type
_entity.pdbx_description
1 polymer ?
#
loop_
_entity_poly.entity_id
_entity_poly.type
_entity_poly.pdbx_seq_one_letter_code
_entity_poly.pdbx_strand_id
1 'polypeptide(L)'
;MIVTKMEEPEEWWRADRKPQPYTTFDFDAIIPMPEVLRRAEDSTAAEEGMAMITARGERGAPFATYGLYAARIAWIRAQAGLCADASISAVAGAFLEKHPRWEEAGKARMQALTETGFVSWYPWSIANWGTKWGAYAFSLAAEEPLTIKFETAWNFPTPVFEALIAAFPTLTFDCICFDEGWNFAGEGVFAADVTTFREVKATDAMYERVYLRKPERDEDDEDADGKAAPGAADPQEAARG
;
A
#
# COMPACT_ATOMS: atom_id res chain seq x y z
N MET A 1 -18.23 9.82 6.05
CA MET A 1 -17.35 8.67 6.38
C MET A 1 -15.96 9.18 6.71
N ILE A 2 -15.38 8.71 7.82
CA ILE A 2 -14.15 9.26 8.40
C ILE A 2 -13.10 8.14 8.48
N VAL A 3 -12.00 8.21 7.74
CA VAL A 3 -10.92 7.20 7.85
C VAL A 3 -9.88 7.70 8.86
N THR A 4 -9.61 6.99 9.96
CA THR A 4 -8.68 7.40 11.03
C THR A 4 -7.93 6.25 11.63
N LYS A 5 -6.60 6.37 11.75
CA LYS A 5 -5.77 5.47 12.55
C LYS A 5 -5.50 5.95 13.95
N MET A 6 -5.66 5.08 14.97
CA MET A 6 -5.07 5.21 16.31
C MET A 6 -5.25 3.95 17.18
N GLU A 7 -4.24 3.63 18.00
CA GLU A 7 -4.37 2.85 19.24
C GLU A 7 -4.39 3.81 20.46
N GLU A 8 -5.53 3.77 21.18
CA GLU A 8 -5.90 4.28 22.53
C GLU A 8 -5.57 5.75 22.94
N PRO A 9 -6.53 6.47 23.60
CA PRO A 9 -6.70 6.34 25.05
C PRO A 9 -8.15 6.41 25.61
N GLU A 10 -8.32 5.65 26.70
CA GLU A 10 -9.19 5.85 27.87
C GLU A 10 -10.62 6.41 27.68
N GLU A 11 -11.62 5.52 27.61
CA GLU A 11 -12.99 5.60 28.21
C GLU A 11 -13.99 4.60 27.59
N TRP A 12 -13.61 3.32 27.42
CA TRP A 12 -14.41 2.34 26.64
C TRP A 12 -15.20 1.29 27.46
N TRP A 13 -15.25 1.36 28.79
CA TRP A 13 -15.72 0.26 29.66
C TRP A 13 -17.20 0.29 30.10
N ARG A 14 -18.10 1.05 29.45
CA ARG A 14 -19.54 0.95 29.80
C ARG A 14 -20.07 -0.48 29.53
N ALA A 15 -20.34 -1.21 30.62
CA ALA A 15 -20.70 -2.64 30.67
C ALA A 15 -22.07 -2.99 30.04
N ASP A 16 -22.74 -2.00 29.46
CA ASP A 16 -24.10 -2.01 28.93
C ASP A 16 -24.16 -1.85 27.40
N ARG A 17 -23.02 -1.86 26.70
CA ARG A 17 -22.99 -1.74 25.23
C ARG A 17 -23.50 -3.02 24.56
N LYS A 18 -24.67 -2.93 23.91
CA LYS A 18 -25.19 -3.99 23.03
C LYS A 18 -24.14 -4.32 21.94
N PRO A 19 -23.96 -5.60 21.58
CA PRO A 19 -23.05 -5.99 20.50
C PRO A 19 -23.43 -5.20 19.24
N GLN A 20 -22.43 -4.55 18.65
CA GLN A 20 -22.59 -3.82 17.39
C GLN A 20 -22.72 -4.87 16.28
N PRO A 21 -23.81 -4.88 15.50
CA PRO A 21 -24.03 -5.90 14.47
C PRO A 21 -23.05 -5.77 13.29
N TYR A 22 -22.37 -4.62 13.17
CA TYR A 22 -21.36 -4.35 12.14
C TYR A 22 -19.98 -4.37 12.77
N THR A 23 -19.12 -5.27 12.31
CA THR A 23 -17.78 -5.46 12.88
C THR A 23 -16.66 -5.16 11.89
N THR A 24 -16.94 -5.07 10.59
CA THR A 24 -15.91 -4.91 9.55
C THR A 24 -16.41 -4.10 8.35
N PHE A 25 -15.45 -3.52 7.62
CA PHE A 25 -15.63 -3.04 6.26
C PHE A 25 -14.61 -3.77 5.39
N ASP A 26 -15.04 -4.86 4.75
CA ASP A 26 -14.13 -5.81 4.09
C ASP A 26 -14.03 -5.53 2.58
N PHE A 27 -12.83 -5.11 2.14
CA PHE A 27 -12.59 -4.83 0.72
C PHE A 27 -12.62 -6.10 -0.12
N ASP A 28 -12.26 -7.26 0.43
CA ASP A 28 -12.26 -8.54 -0.28
C ASP A 28 -13.69 -9.02 -0.56
N ALA A 29 -14.66 -8.62 0.27
CA ALA A 29 -16.07 -8.87 0.01
C ALA A 29 -16.64 -7.99 -1.13
N ILE A 30 -16.00 -6.85 -1.42
CA ILE A 30 -16.43 -5.90 -2.46
C ILE A 30 -15.71 -6.18 -3.78
N ILE A 31 -14.38 -6.28 -3.73
CA ILE A 31 -13.49 -6.61 -4.85
C ILE A 31 -12.62 -7.80 -4.40
N PRO A 32 -13.01 -9.04 -4.70
CA PRO A 32 -12.32 -10.23 -4.20
C PRO A 32 -10.94 -10.43 -4.85
N MET A 33 -9.93 -10.64 -4.00
CA MET A 33 -8.61 -11.04 -4.43
C MET A 33 -8.62 -12.50 -4.93
N PRO A 34 -8.02 -12.79 -6.09
CA PRO A 34 -7.79 -14.17 -6.52
C PRO A 34 -6.95 -14.98 -5.54
N GLU A 35 -7.33 -16.24 -5.29
CA GLU A 35 -6.63 -17.12 -4.34
C GLU A 35 -5.16 -17.39 -4.71
N VAL A 36 -4.85 -17.41 -6.01
CA VAL A 36 -3.47 -17.55 -6.49
C VAL A 36 -2.58 -16.40 -6.01
N LEU A 37 -3.13 -15.19 -5.87
CA LEU A 37 -2.39 -14.02 -5.41
C LEU A 37 -2.17 -14.04 -3.89
N ARG A 38 -3.12 -14.59 -3.11
CA ARG A 38 -2.93 -14.78 -1.65
C ARG A 38 -1.73 -15.66 -1.32
N ARG A 39 -1.36 -16.56 -2.23
CA ARG A 39 -0.21 -17.47 -2.10
C ARG A 39 1.07 -16.89 -2.70
N ALA A 40 0.96 -15.88 -3.55
CA ALA A 40 2.10 -15.22 -4.19
C ALA A 40 2.58 -14.07 -3.32
N GLU A 41 3.60 -14.34 -2.50
CA GLU A 41 4.21 -13.33 -1.63
C GLU A 41 4.90 -12.21 -2.44
N ASP A 42 4.93 -11.01 -1.86
CA ASP A 42 5.75 -9.91 -2.35
C ASP A 42 7.01 -9.81 -1.50
N SER A 43 8.01 -10.62 -1.87
CA SER A 43 9.25 -10.77 -1.11
C SER A 43 10.45 -10.89 -2.05
N THR A 44 11.63 -10.62 -1.50
CA THR A 44 12.91 -10.88 -2.18
C THR A 44 13.04 -12.34 -2.63
N ALA A 45 12.53 -13.31 -1.85
CA ALA A 45 12.62 -14.72 -2.20
C ALA A 45 11.76 -15.07 -3.42
N ALA A 46 10.57 -14.47 -3.55
CA ALA A 46 9.71 -14.65 -4.71
C ALA A 46 10.28 -13.99 -5.96
N GLU A 47 10.79 -12.75 -5.84
CA GLU A 47 11.42 -12.02 -6.95
C GLU A 47 12.67 -12.74 -7.47
N GLU A 48 13.59 -13.08 -6.57
CA GLU A 48 14.81 -13.80 -6.91
C GLU A 48 14.52 -15.20 -7.39
N GLY A 49 13.57 -15.89 -6.76
CA GLY A 49 13.12 -17.21 -7.14
C GLY A 49 12.68 -17.26 -8.59
N MET A 50 11.79 -16.35 -8.99
CA MET A 50 11.32 -16.22 -10.37
C MET A 50 12.49 -15.92 -11.32
N ALA A 51 13.34 -14.95 -10.97
CA ALA A 51 14.52 -14.60 -11.76
C ALA A 51 15.47 -15.80 -11.98
N MET A 52 15.71 -16.59 -10.93
CA MET A 52 16.57 -17.77 -10.97
C MET A 52 15.97 -18.93 -11.76
N ILE A 53 14.66 -19.16 -11.63
CA ILE A 53 13.97 -20.18 -12.43
C ILE A 53 14.14 -19.86 -13.92
N THR A 54 13.95 -18.60 -14.31
CA THR A 54 14.12 -18.19 -15.70
C THR A 54 15.58 -18.27 -16.16
N ALA A 55 16.52 -17.79 -15.34
CA ALA A 55 17.96 -17.86 -15.63
C ALA A 55 18.50 -19.30 -15.69
N ARG A 56 17.90 -20.24 -14.95
CA ARG A 56 18.21 -21.67 -15.01
C ARG A 56 17.78 -22.28 -16.34
N GLY A 57 16.60 -21.89 -16.85
CA GLY A 57 16.00 -22.43 -18.08
C GLY A 57 16.56 -21.87 -19.39
N GLU A 58 17.02 -20.61 -19.41
CA GLU A 58 17.58 -19.99 -20.61
C GLU A 58 19.11 -20.11 -20.66
N ARG A 59 19.63 -20.67 -21.77
CA ARG A 59 21.05 -20.53 -22.14
C ARG A 59 21.31 -19.08 -22.57
N GLY A 60 21.44 -18.16 -21.62
CA GLY A 60 21.99 -16.82 -21.88
C GLY A 60 21.24 -15.62 -21.34
N ALA A 61 20.15 -15.76 -20.57
CA ALA A 61 19.52 -14.62 -19.91
C ALA A 61 20.46 -14.03 -18.84
N PRO A 62 20.84 -12.74 -18.90
CA PRO A 62 21.54 -12.09 -17.80
C PRO A 62 20.64 -12.01 -16.58
N PHE A 63 21.14 -12.34 -15.39
CA PHE A 63 20.45 -12.12 -14.11
C PHE A 63 19.96 -10.67 -13.94
N ALA A 64 20.71 -9.71 -14.53
CA ALA A 64 20.38 -8.29 -14.52
C ALA A 64 19.04 -7.98 -15.20
N THR A 65 18.59 -8.80 -16.15
CA THR A 65 17.30 -8.62 -16.84
C THR A 65 16.11 -8.78 -15.90
N TYR A 66 16.29 -9.41 -14.73
CA TYR A 66 15.25 -9.63 -13.72
C TYR A 66 15.49 -8.80 -12.44
N GLY A 67 16.24 -7.70 -12.52
CA GLY A 67 16.44 -6.79 -11.39
C GLY A 67 17.57 -7.17 -10.43
N LEU A 68 18.36 -8.21 -10.75
CA LEU A 68 19.48 -8.64 -9.90
C LEU A 68 20.75 -7.89 -10.28
N TYR A 69 21.08 -6.88 -9.49
CA TYR A 69 22.28 -6.06 -9.65
C TYR A 69 23.55 -6.83 -9.28
N ALA A 70 24.71 -6.35 -9.77
CA ALA A 70 25.99 -7.06 -9.71
C ALA A 70 26.38 -7.54 -8.29
N ALA A 71 26.19 -6.70 -7.28
CA ALA A 71 26.50 -7.06 -5.88
C ALA A 71 25.62 -8.23 -5.39
N ARG A 72 24.34 -8.25 -5.79
CA ARG A 72 23.41 -9.32 -5.44
C ARG A 72 23.76 -10.63 -6.13
N ILE A 73 24.13 -10.57 -7.41
CA ILE A 73 24.66 -11.73 -8.17
C ILE A 73 25.89 -12.31 -7.46
N ALA A 74 26.84 -11.46 -7.03
CA ALA A 74 28.04 -11.90 -6.34
C ALA A 74 27.71 -12.61 -5.02
N TRP A 75 26.75 -12.08 -4.25
CA TRP A 75 26.28 -12.71 -3.02
C TRP A 75 25.61 -14.07 -3.28
N ILE A 76 24.69 -14.15 -4.25
CA ILE A 76 24.01 -15.41 -4.63
C ILE A 76 25.02 -16.46 -5.08
N ARG A 77 26.02 -16.06 -5.86
CA ARG A 77 27.13 -16.92 -6.30
C ARG A 77 27.95 -17.45 -5.12
N ALA A 78 28.25 -16.61 -4.14
CA ALA A 78 28.95 -17.03 -2.93
C ALA A 78 28.13 -18.06 -2.12
N GLN A 79 26.81 -17.86 -1.99
CA GLN A 79 25.91 -18.83 -1.35
C GLN A 79 25.84 -20.17 -2.11
N ALA A 80 25.85 -20.10 -3.44
CA ALA A 80 25.94 -21.28 -4.31
C ALA A 80 27.28 -22.01 -4.15
N GLY A 81 28.34 -21.36 -3.66
CA GLY A 81 29.68 -21.93 -3.49
C GLY A 81 30.45 -22.06 -4.81
N LEU A 82 30.17 -21.17 -5.76
CA LEU A 82 30.74 -21.20 -7.11
C LEU A 82 31.72 -20.05 -7.34
N CYS A 83 32.73 -20.31 -8.17
CA CYS A 83 33.74 -19.34 -8.60
C CYS A 83 33.17 -18.28 -9.56
N ALA A 84 33.91 -17.19 -9.78
CA ALA A 84 33.48 -16.01 -10.55
C ALA A 84 33.25 -16.26 -12.05
N ASP A 85 33.81 -17.34 -12.60
CA ASP A 85 33.66 -17.78 -13.98
C ASP A 85 32.47 -18.73 -14.19
N ALA A 86 31.83 -19.22 -13.12
CA ALA A 86 30.63 -20.03 -13.23
C ALA A 86 29.51 -19.30 -14.01
N SER A 87 28.84 -20.03 -14.90
CA SER A 87 27.72 -19.50 -15.66
C SER A 87 26.56 -19.12 -14.74
N ILE A 88 25.77 -18.13 -15.16
CA ILE A 88 24.60 -17.68 -14.40
C ILE A 88 23.55 -18.78 -14.24
N SER A 89 23.35 -19.62 -15.27
CA SER A 89 22.46 -20.78 -15.19
C SER A 89 22.93 -21.79 -14.13
N ALA A 90 24.24 -22.04 -14.04
CA ALA A 90 24.82 -22.92 -13.01
C ALA A 90 24.66 -22.34 -11.59
N VAL A 91 24.88 -21.03 -11.44
CA VAL A 91 24.65 -20.32 -10.17
C VAL A 91 23.19 -20.39 -9.75
N ALA A 92 22.25 -20.15 -10.67
CA ALA A 92 20.82 -20.22 -10.41
C ALA A 92 20.41 -21.64 -9.98
N GLY A 93 20.86 -22.66 -10.70
CA GLY A 93 20.58 -24.06 -10.38
C GLY A 93 21.07 -24.46 -8.99
N ALA A 94 22.35 -24.19 -8.69
CA ALA A 94 22.97 -24.54 -7.42
C ALA A 94 22.37 -23.75 -6.23
N PHE A 95 21.98 -22.49 -6.44
CA PHE A 95 21.30 -21.72 -5.41
C PHE A 95 19.91 -22.28 -5.12
N LEU A 96 19.08 -22.50 -6.15
CA LEU A 96 17.72 -23.02 -5.96
C LEU A 96 17.70 -24.40 -5.29
N GLU A 97 18.67 -25.26 -5.60
CA GLU A 97 18.83 -26.57 -4.94
C GLU A 97 19.07 -26.44 -3.43
N LYS A 98 19.85 -25.43 -3.00
CA LYS A 98 20.11 -25.13 -1.59
C LYS A 98 18.98 -24.36 -0.91
N HIS A 99 18.12 -23.68 -1.69
CA HIS A 99 17.12 -22.75 -1.20
C HIS A 99 15.73 -23.06 -1.79
N PRO A 100 15.11 -24.21 -1.45
CA PRO A 100 13.84 -24.65 -2.04
C PRO A 100 12.70 -23.64 -1.87
N ARG A 101 12.70 -22.87 -0.76
CA ARG A 101 11.75 -21.77 -0.55
C ARG A 101 11.77 -20.73 -1.68
N TRP A 102 12.94 -20.39 -2.23
CA TRP A 102 13.03 -19.44 -3.35
C TRP A 102 12.40 -20.04 -4.60
N GLU A 103 12.63 -21.33 -4.85
CA GLU A 103 12.02 -22.00 -6.00
C GLU A 103 10.48 -22.06 -5.86
N GLU A 104 9.97 -22.38 -4.68
CA GLU A 104 8.52 -22.41 -4.40
C GLU A 104 7.88 -21.03 -4.55
N ALA A 105 8.47 -20.00 -3.92
CA ALA A 105 7.97 -18.62 -3.99
C ALA A 105 8.04 -18.06 -5.42
N GLY A 106 9.11 -18.37 -6.16
CA GLY A 106 9.26 -17.99 -7.57
C GLY A 106 8.22 -18.63 -8.47
N LYS A 107 7.92 -19.93 -8.29
CA LYS A 107 6.87 -20.62 -9.03
C LYS A 107 5.49 -20.03 -8.74
N ALA A 108 5.18 -19.73 -7.47
CA ALA A 108 3.93 -19.08 -7.09
C ALA A 108 3.78 -17.70 -7.76
N ARG A 109 4.86 -16.90 -7.78
CA ARG A 109 4.91 -15.58 -8.46
C ARG A 109 4.65 -15.70 -9.97
N MET A 110 5.27 -16.67 -10.63
CA MET A 110 5.07 -16.93 -12.08
C MET A 110 3.65 -17.39 -12.39
N GLN A 111 3.08 -18.26 -11.54
CA GLN A 111 1.70 -18.72 -11.68
C GLN A 111 0.71 -17.56 -11.55
N ALA A 112 0.85 -16.75 -10.49
CA ALA A 112 0.01 -15.57 -10.26
C ALA A 112 0.06 -14.60 -11.45
N LEU A 113 1.27 -14.33 -11.97
CA LEU A 113 1.45 -13.46 -13.13
C LEU A 113 0.71 -14.00 -14.36
N THR A 114 0.80 -15.32 -14.60
CA THR A 114 0.16 -15.97 -15.75
C THR A 114 -1.37 -15.93 -15.64
N GLU A 115 -1.92 -16.16 -14.45
CA GLU A 115 -3.37 -16.26 -14.23
C GLU A 115 -4.07 -14.91 -14.11
N THR A 116 -3.38 -13.89 -13.59
CA THR A 116 -4.01 -12.63 -13.19
C THR A 116 -3.38 -11.38 -13.82
N GLY A 117 -2.19 -11.49 -14.39
CA GLY A 117 -1.39 -10.34 -14.81
C GLY A 117 -0.63 -9.66 -13.67
N PHE A 118 -0.79 -10.11 -12.42
CA PHE A 118 -0.10 -9.57 -11.25
C PHE A 118 0.86 -10.60 -10.65
N VAL A 119 2.05 -10.15 -10.27
CA VAL A 119 3.09 -11.03 -9.72
C VAL A 119 2.82 -11.48 -8.28
N SER A 120 2.05 -10.72 -7.51
CA SER A 120 1.80 -10.98 -6.09
C SER A 120 0.56 -10.21 -5.63
N TRP A 121 0.09 -10.49 -4.40
CA TRP A 121 -1.02 -9.76 -3.79
C TRP A 121 -0.81 -8.24 -3.76
N TYR A 122 0.43 -7.76 -3.60
CA TYR A 122 0.72 -6.34 -3.38
C TYR A 122 0.37 -5.41 -4.56
N PRO A 123 0.93 -5.58 -5.77
CA PRO A 123 0.57 -4.76 -6.92
C PRO A 123 -0.90 -4.95 -7.32
N TRP A 124 -1.50 -6.11 -7.04
CA TRP A 124 -2.93 -6.31 -7.23
C TRP A 124 -3.74 -5.44 -6.28
N SER A 125 -3.42 -5.41 -4.98
CA SER A 125 -4.12 -4.58 -3.99
C SER A 125 -4.05 -3.10 -4.34
N ILE A 126 -2.87 -2.61 -4.75
CA ILE A 126 -2.71 -1.23 -5.18
C ILE A 126 -3.61 -0.92 -6.39
N ALA A 127 -3.64 -1.79 -7.39
CA ALA A 127 -4.44 -1.56 -8.60
C ALA A 127 -5.95 -1.69 -8.37
N ASN A 128 -6.39 -2.57 -7.46
CA ASN A 128 -7.81 -2.95 -7.34
C ASN A 128 -8.48 -2.40 -6.08
N TRP A 129 -7.74 -2.11 -5.02
CA TRP A 129 -8.25 -1.46 -3.82
C TRP A 129 -7.74 -0.03 -3.67
N GLY A 130 -6.67 0.37 -4.38
CA GLY A 130 -6.01 1.66 -4.21
C GLY A 130 -5.07 1.72 -3.00
N THR A 131 -5.02 0.65 -2.21
CA THR A 131 -4.30 0.58 -0.92
C THR A 131 -3.57 -0.74 -0.78
N LYS A 132 -2.57 -0.79 0.11
CA LYS A 132 -1.74 -2.00 0.30
C LYS A 132 -2.54 -3.21 0.82
N TRP A 133 -3.44 -2.95 1.76
CA TRP A 133 -4.30 -3.95 2.38
C TRP A 133 -5.74 -3.44 2.42
N GLY A 134 -6.66 -4.33 2.80
CA GLY A 134 -8.05 -3.97 3.11
C GLY A 134 -8.16 -3.01 4.31
N ALA A 135 -9.38 -2.51 4.56
CA ALA A 135 -9.63 -1.66 5.70
C ALA A 135 -9.44 -2.38 7.05
N TYR A 136 -9.00 -1.62 8.05
CA TYR A 136 -8.79 -2.09 9.42
C TYR A 136 -9.33 -1.06 10.43
N ALA A 137 -9.32 -1.40 11.73
CA ALA A 137 -9.83 -0.56 12.82
C ALA A 137 -11.22 0.06 12.55
N PHE A 138 -12.14 -0.79 12.08
CA PHE A 138 -13.51 -0.36 11.78
C PHE A 138 -14.27 0.08 13.04
N SER A 139 -15.03 1.17 12.93
CA SER A 139 -16.02 1.55 13.93
C SER A 139 -17.24 2.23 13.31
N LEU A 140 -18.39 2.03 13.94
CA LEU A 140 -19.62 2.74 13.63
C LEU A 140 -19.68 4.03 14.44
N ALA A 141 -19.69 5.19 13.76
CA ALA A 141 -19.80 6.50 14.39
C ALA A 141 -21.25 6.98 14.52
N ALA A 142 -22.12 6.67 13.55
CA ALA A 142 -23.55 7.00 13.60
C ALA A 142 -24.36 6.04 12.70
N GLU A 143 -25.62 5.77 13.06
CA GLU A 143 -26.53 4.94 12.25
C GLU A 143 -27.32 5.76 11.21
N GLU A 144 -27.65 7.02 11.53
CA GLU A 144 -28.45 7.89 10.66
C GLU A 144 -27.91 9.34 10.66
N PRO A 145 -27.34 9.83 9.55
CA PRO A 145 -26.93 9.02 8.39
C PRO A 145 -25.82 8.03 8.79
N LEU A 146 -25.77 6.88 8.12
CA LEU A 146 -24.76 5.85 8.38
C LEU A 146 -23.36 6.44 8.21
N THR A 147 -22.63 6.53 9.32
CA THR A 147 -21.28 7.06 9.36
C THR A 147 -20.37 5.99 9.93
N ILE A 148 -19.48 5.48 9.09
CA ILE A 148 -18.44 4.53 9.48
C ILE A 148 -17.08 5.21 9.52
N LYS A 149 -16.19 4.63 10.34
CA LYS A 149 -14.76 4.90 10.35
C LYS A 149 -13.95 3.64 10.16
N PHE A 150 -12.79 3.76 9.52
CA PHE A 150 -11.82 2.68 9.35
C PHE A 150 -10.45 3.26 9.01
N GLU A 151 -9.46 2.43 8.81
CA GLU A 151 -8.09 2.78 8.44
C GLU A 151 -7.71 2.13 7.13
N THR A 152 -6.82 2.77 6.38
CA THR A 152 -6.17 2.19 5.21
C THR A 152 -4.67 2.44 5.24
N ALA A 153 -3.94 1.72 4.40
CA ALA A 153 -2.52 1.99 4.19
C ALA A 153 -2.35 3.04 3.08
N TRP A 154 -1.69 4.14 3.42
CA TRP A 154 -1.09 5.17 2.54
C TRP A 154 -2.04 6.03 1.70
N ASN A 155 -3.19 5.51 1.28
CA ASN A 155 -4.08 6.20 0.37
C ASN A 155 -5.55 5.92 0.68
N PHE A 156 -6.43 6.70 0.07
CA PHE A 156 -7.87 6.46 0.06
C PHE A 156 -8.22 5.33 -0.93
N PRO A 157 -9.13 4.41 -0.58
CA PRO A 157 -9.44 3.25 -1.39
C PRO A 157 -10.49 3.58 -2.48
N THR A 158 -10.19 4.51 -3.38
CA THR A 158 -11.11 4.99 -4.43
C THR A 158 -11.79 3.84 -5.20
N PRO A 159 -11.09 2.81 -5.69
CA PRO A 159 -11.72 1.72 -6.44
C PRO A 159 -12.82 0.98 -5.66
N VAL A 160 -12.70 0.89 -4.34
CA VAL A 160 -13.68 0.21 -3.48
C VAL A 160 -15.00 0.98 -3.47
N PHE A 161 -14.94 2.31 -3.39
CA PHE A 161 -16.13 3.16 -3.43
C PHE A 161 -16.77 3.21 -4.82
N GLU A 162 -15.95 3.19 -5.88
CA GLU A 162 -16.45 3.06 -7.25
C GLU A 162 -17.20 1.74 -7.45
N ALA A 163 -16.66 0.63 -6.95
CA ALA A 163 -17.32 -0.68 -7.02
C ALA A 163 -18.63 -0.71 -6.21
N LEU A 164 -18.67 -0.09 -5.03
CA LEU A 164 -19.90 0.03 -4.23
C LEU A 164 -20.98 0.83 -4.95
N ILE A 165 -20.65 1.96 -5.56
CA ILE A 165 -21.61 2.75 -6.34
C ILE A 165 -22.09 2.00 -7.58
N ALA A 166 -21.21 1.27 -8.26
CA ALA A 166 -21.60 0.44 -9.40
C ALA A 166 -22.59 -0.67 -8.99
N ALA A 167 -22.40 -1.29 -7.83
CA ALA A 167 -23.29 -2.32 -7.30
C ALA A 167 -24.59 -1.75 -6.70
N PHE A 168 -24.52 -0.57 -6.09
CA PHE A 168 -25.62 0.07 -5.35
C PHE A 168 -25.75 1.54 -5.76
N PRO A 169 -26.28 1.84 -6.96
CA PRO A 169 -26.30 3.19 -7.52
C PRO A 169 -27.20 4.19 -6.77
N THR A 170 -28.01 3.73 -5.82
CA THR A 170 -28.83 4.58 -4.95
C THR A 170 -28.09 5.08 -3.72
N LEU A 171 -26.87 4.57 -3.45
CA LEU A 171 -26.04 5.06 -2.35
C LEU A 171 -25.29 6.32 -2.77
N THR A 172 -25.02 7.16 -1.77
CA THR A 172 -24.11 8.31 -1.89
C THR A 172 -23.16 8.27 -0.72
N PHE A 173 -21.87 8.50 -0.97
CA PHE A 173 -20.84 8.55 0.05
C PHE A 173 -20.18 9.92 0.07
N ASP A 174 -20.21 10.57 1.23
CA ASP A 174 -19.35 11.71 1.56
C ASP A 174 -18.12 11.19 2.31
N CYS A 175 -16.96 11.33 1.69
CA CYS A 175 -15.70 10.75 2.14
C CYS A 175 -14.72 11.84 2.55
N ILE A 176 -14.13 11.69 3.74
CA ILE A 176 -12.97 12.47 4.20
C ILE A 176 -11.93 11.55 4.83
N CYS A 177 -10.65 11.85 4.59
CA CYS A 177 -9.53 11.12 5.16
C CYS A 177 -8.38 12.07 5.49
N PHE A 178 -7.55 11.65 6.45
CA PHE A 178 -6.37 12.39 6.90
C PHE A 178 -5.30 11.41 7.38
N ASP A 179 -4.07 11.58 6.91
CA ASP A 179 -2.88 10.86 7.34
C ASP A 179 -2.33 11.47 8.64
N GLU A 180 -2.14 10.63 9.66
CA GLU A 180 -1.66 11.05 10.99
C GLU A 180 -0.29 11.77 10.95
N GLY A 181 0.52 11.47 9.93
CA GLY A 181 1.81 12.12 9.67
C GLY A 181 1.70 13.43 8.89
N TRP A 182 0.49 13.96 8.68
CA TRP A 182 0.22 15.21 7.94
C TRP A 182 0.67 15.21 6.47
N ASN A 183 0.98 14.05 5.89
CA ASN A 183 1.47 13.96 4.51
C ASN A 183 0.37 13.92 3.47
N PHE A 184 -0.85 13.58 3.88
CA PHE A 184 -1.97 13.33 2.98
C PHE A 184 -3.30 13.68 3.66
N ALA A 185 -4.18 14.34 2.92
CA ALA A 185 -5.57 14.46 3.28
C ALA A 185 -6.41 14.45 2.00
N GLY A 186 -7.65 13.99 2.10
CA GLY A 186 -8.49 13.88 0.92
C GLY A 186 -9.96 14.03 1.26
N GLU A 187 -10.70 14.54 0.30
CA GLU A 187 -12.15 14.60 0.37
C GLU A 187 -12.77 14.20 -0.96
N GLY A 188 -13.96 13.64 -0.90
CA GLY A 188 -14.67 13.27 -2.10
C GLY A 188 -16.12 12.88 -1.89
N VAL A 189 -16.81 12.80 -3.03
CA VAL A 189 -18.20 12.33 -3.13
C VAL A 189 -18.23 11.22 -4.17
N PHE A 190 -18.90 10.13 -3.82
CA PHE A 190 -19.16 9.01 -4.71
C PHE A 190 -20.67 8.77 -4.78
N ALA A 191 -21.25 8.92 -5.97
CA ALA A 191 -22.64 8.64 -6.32
C ALA A 191 -22.71 8.21 -7.79
N ALA A 192 -23.86 7.71 -8.25
CA ALA A 192 -24.01 7.16 -9.61
C ALA A 192 -23.62 8.11 -10.75
N ASP A 193 -23.76 9.43 -10.55
CA ASP A 193 -23.49 10.48 -11.53
C ASP A 193 -22.29 11.38 -11.16
N VAL A 194 -21.70 11.20 -9.99
CA VAL A 194 -20.57 11.99 -9.50
C VAL A 194 -19.56 11.14 -8.74
N THR A 195 -18.35 11.07 -9.28
CA THR A 195 -17.18 10.51 -8.60
C THR A 195 -16.09 11.54 -8.60
N THR A 196 -15.87 12.17 -7.45
CA THR A 196 -14.83 13.17 -7.27
C THR A 196 -14.09 12.86 -5.99
N PHE A 197 -12.87 12.34 -6.09
CA PHE A 197 -11.94 12.28 -4.96
C PHE A 197 -10.72 13.12 -5.30
N ARG A 198 -10.28 13.95 -4.37
CA ARG A 198 -9.09 14.79 -4.54
C ARG A 198 -8.28 14.84 -3.27
N GLU A 199 -6.97 14.90 -3.45
CA GLU A 199 -6.07 15.30 -2.39
C GLU A 199 -6.27 16.79 -2.07
N VAL A 200 -6.26 17.10 -0.77
CA VAL A 200 -6.36 18.46 -0.24
C VAL A 200 -5.22 18.69 0.73
N LYS A 201 -4.92 19.97 1.02
CA LYS A 201 -3.91 20.30 2.01
C LYS A 201 -4.31 19.74 3.39
N ALA A 202 -3.38 19.01 4.02
CA ALA A 202 -3.50 18.65 5.43
C ALA A 202 -3.48 19.93 6.28
N THR A 203 -4.62 20.23 6.90
CA THR A 203 -4.84 21.43 7.72
C THR A 203 -5.53 21.02 9.01
N ASP A 204 -5.42 21.85 10.05
CA ASP A 204 -6.09 21.66 11.34
C ASP A 204 -7.60 21.51 11.17
N ALA A 205 -8.21 22.30 10.27
CA ALA A 205 -9.63 22.19 9.97
C ALA A 205 -9.98 20.81 9.37
N MET A 206 -9.11 20.24 8.53
CA MET A 206 -9.33 18.89 7.99
C MET A 206 -9.08 17.81 9.04
N TYR A 207 -8.06 17.99 9.89
CA TYR A 207 -7.80 17.14 11.04
C TYR A 207 -9.02 17.10 11.96
N GLU A 208 -9.57 18.27 12.33
CA GLU A 208 -10.75 18.39 13.18
C GLU A 208 -11.99 17.75 12.54
N ARG A 209 -12.21 17.91 11.23
CA ARG A 209 -13.31 17.25 10.51
C ARG A 209 -13.22 15.73 10.56
N VAL A 210 -12.01 15.18 10.46
CA VAL A 210 -11.76 13.74 10.42
C VAL A 210 -11.72 13.17 11.85
N TYR A 211 -10.86 13.68 12.72
CA TYR A 211 -10.68 13.16 14.08
C TYR A 211 -11.71 13.66 15.10
N LEU A 212 -12.52 14.68 14.78
CA LEU A 212 -13.51 15.30 15.67
C LEU A 212 -12.90 15.88 16.96
N ARG A 213 -11.61 16.25 16.89
CA ARG A 213 -10.86 16.92 17.96
C ARG A 213 -9.80 17.82 17.33
N LYS A 214 -9.32 18.81 18.10
CA LYS A 214 -8.18 19.64 17.70
C LYS A 214 -6.89 18.82 17.69
N PRO A 215 -5.94 19.14 16.81
CA PRO A 215 -4.61 18.55 16.90
C PRO A 215 -3.95 18.99 18.21
N GLU A 216 -3.31 18.06 18.90
CA GLU A 216 -2.43 18.37 20.02
C GLU A 216 -1.11 18.88 19.43
N ARG A 217 -0.71 20.09 19.82
CA ARG A 217 0.58 20.69 19.49
C ARG A 217 1.26 21.05 20.78
N ASP A 218 2.53 20.70 20.91
CA ASP A 218 3.34 21.20 22.01
C ASP A 218 3.51 22.72 21.80
N GLU A 219 3.43 23.50 22.88
CA GLU A 219 3.47 24.98 22.86
C GLU A 219 4.77 25.55 22.27
N ASP A 220 5.77 24.71 21.98
CA ASP A 220 7.06 25.08 21.38
C ASP A 220 7.07 25.05 19.83
N ASP A 221 6.01 24.55 19.18
CA ASP A 221 5.92 24.45 17.70
C ASP A 221 5.22 25.65 17.02
N GLU A 222 4.74 26.65 17.78
CA GLU A 222 4.00 27.80 17.24
C GLU A 222 4.83 28.77 16.39
N ASP A 223 6.16 28.61 16.31
CA ASP A 223 7.06 29.53 15.58
C ASP A 223 7.32 29.15 14.10
N ALA A 224 6.75 28.06 13.58
CA ALA A 224 7.06 27.59 12.23
C ALA A 224 6.21 28.23 11.10
N ASP A 225 5.04 28.80 11.40
CA ASP A 225 4.11 29.33 10.38
C ASP A 225 4.35 30.81 9.99
N GLY A 226 5.46 31.41 10.44
CA GLY A 226 5.76 32.83 10.20
C GLY A 226 6.83 33.16 9.16
N LYS A 227 7.58 32.19 8.62
CA LYS A 227 8.66 32.48 7.66
C LYS A 227 8.29 32.11 6.24
N ALA A 228 7.89 33.12 5.47
CA ALA A 228 7.94 33.08 4.02
C ALA A 228 9.28 32.50 3.57
N ALA A 229 9.24 31.42 2.77
CA ALA A 229 10.42 30.86 2.16
C ALA A 229 11.16 31.94 1.36
N PRO A 230 12.47 32.19 1.61
CA PRO A 230 13.23 33.11 0.77
C PRO A 230 13.29 32.53 -0.64
N GLY A 231 12.98 33.38 -1.62
CA GLY A 231 12.80 33.02 -3.02
C GLY A 231 13.96 32.22 -3.60
N ALA A 232 13.61 31.29 -4.48
CA ALA A 232 14.56 30.57 -5.31
C ALA A 232 15.43 31.57 -6.09
N ALA A 233 16.73 31.57 -5.81
CA ALA A 233 17.72 32.28 -6.61
C ALA A 233 17.83 31.60 -7.99
N ASP A 234 17.82 32.44 -9.02
CA ASP A 234 17.98 32.12 -10.43
C ASP A 234 19.35 31.44 -10.69
N PRO A 235 19.46 30.28 -11.38
CA PRO A 235 20.71 29.52 -11.48
C PRO A 235 21.80 30.08 -12.41
N GLN A 236 21.81 31.38 -12.74
CA GLN A 236 22.67 31.90 -13.82
C GLN A 236 23.75 32.94 -13.43
N GLU A 237 24.27 32.93 -12.20
CA GLU A 237 25.33 33.88 -11.79
C GLU A 237 26.49 33.29 -10.97
N ALA A 238 26.90 32.05 -11.22
CA ALA A 238 28.14 31.48 -10.66
C ALA A 238 29.21 31.27 -11.74
N ALA A 239 29.55 32.34 -12.46
CA ALA A 239 30.73 32.39 -13.33
C ALA A 239 31.24 33.84 -13.45
N ARG A 240 31.85 34.36 -12.37
CA ARG A 240 32.84 35.45 -12.35
C ARG A 240 33.20 35.78 -10.90
N GLY A 241 34.48 35.59 -10.55
CA GLY A 241 35.06 36.04 -9.27
C GLY A 241 35.89 34.97 -8.62
#